data_AF-A0A1I0TSD7-F1
#
_entry.id   AF-A0A1I0TSD7-F1
#
_cell.length_a   1.000
_cell.length_b   1.000
_cell.length_c   1.000
_cell.angle_alpha   90.00
_cell.angle_beta   90.00
_cell.angle_gamma   90.00
#
_symmetry.space_group_name_H-M   'P 1'
#
loop_
_entity.id
_entity.type
_entity.pdbx_description
1 polymer ?
#
loop_
_entity_poly.entity_id
_entity_poly.type
_entity_poly.pdbx_seq_one_letter_code
_entity_poly.pdbx_strand_id
1 'polypeptide(L)'
;MPGRPSKPVQLIKLEGNKDRRTKAELEYREKFEKSLYTGTNFKESPEVKSDPVAHKEFLRLKKLYKHIQYVDGLDEQIINRYCLMVSQERSLQQTIKQLNSDIENADDFEKRAEMYKLLASLMTKLNQTRDMILKLEDRLFLNPTARVKAIPKKPPEDDAKKSPMAEFLKRRAGGNHAT
;
A
#
# COMPACT_ATOMS: atom_id res chain seq x y z
N MET A 1 3.72 27.50 6.97
CA MET A 1 2.71 26.61 6.36
C MET A 1 3.40 25.28 6.08
N PRO A 2 3.03 24.17 6.75
CA PRO A 2 3.56 22.87 6.37
C PRO A 2 3.12 22.60 4.93
N GLY A 3 4.08 22.65 3.99
CA GLY A 3 3.82 22.47 2.57
C GLY A 3 3.24 21.08 2.33
N ARG A 4 2.26 20.98 1.43
CA ARG A 4 1.73 19.69 0.97
C ARG A 4 2.90 18.82 0.52
N PRO A 5 2.99 17.55 0.98
CA PRO A 5 4.08 16.68 0.57
C PRO A 5 4.10 16.57 -0.96
N SER A 6 5.30 16.72 -1.53
CA SER A 6 5.49 16.62 -2.98
C SER A 6 5.15 15.21 -3.46
N LYS A 7 4.46 15.14 -4.60
CA LYS A 7 4.17 13.89 -5.29
C LYS A 7 5.45 13.23 -5.83
N PRO A 8 5.48 11.89 -5.98
CA PRO A 8 6.53 11.17 -6.68
C PRO A 8 6.64 11.60 -8.16
N VAL A 9 7.83 11.48 -8.76
CA VAL A 9 8.06 11.88 -10.16
C VAL A 9 7.16 11.12 -11.13
N GLN A 10 6.94 9.83 -10.92
CA GLN A 10 6.04 9.03 -11.77
C GLN A 10 4.63 9.61 -11.76
N LEU A 11 4.11 9.99 -10.59
CA LEU A 11 2.79 10.59 -10.45
C LEU A 11 2.74 11.98 -11.10
N ILE A 12 3.80 12.78 -10.98
CA ILE A 12 3.88 14.10 -11.62
C ILE A 12 3.86 13.97 -13.14
N LYS A 13 4.65 13.05 -13.71
CA LYS A 13 4.68 12.77 -15.16
C LYS A 13 3.32 12.33 -15.67
N LEU A 14 2.68 11.39 -14.98
CA LEU A 14 1.36 10.89 -15.34
C LEU A 14 0.25 11.97 -15.20
N GLU A 15 0.37 12.90 -14.26
CA GLU A 15 -0.56 14.02 -14.09
C GLU A 15 -0.31 15.20 -15.05
N GLY A 16 0.68 15.11 -15.94
CA GLY A 16 1.04 16.17 -16.90
C GLY A 16 1.84 17.33 -16.30
N ASN A 17 2.55 17.11 -15.20
CA ASN A 17 3.39 18.11 -14.54
C ASN A 17 2.67 19.44 -14.22
N LYS A 18 1.51 19.34 -13.56
CA LYS A 18 0.68 20.51 -13.16
C LYS A 18 1.42 21.52 -12.29
N ASP A 19 2.40 21.06 -11.52
CA ASP A 19 3.26 21.88 -10.69
C ASP A 19 4.29 22.70 -11.52
N ARG A 20 4.32 22.53 -12.85
CA ARG A 20 5.23 23.21 -13.80
C ARG A 20 6.70 23.09 -13.43
N ARG A 21 7.10 21.91 -12.95
CA ARG A 21 8.48 21.64 -12.57
C ARG A 21 9.40 21.66 -13.78
N THR A 22 10.61 22.15 -13.59
CA THR A 22 11.61 22.16 -14.67
C THR A 22 12.11 20.73 -14.93
N LYS A 23 12.70 20.50 -16.12
CA LYS A 23 13.31 19.21 -16.46
C LYS A 23 14.42 18.84 -15.46
N ALA A 24 15.25 19.80 -15.07
CA ALA A 24 16.32 19.64 -14.09
C ALA A 24 15.77 19.24 -12.70
N GLU A 25 14.65 19.83 -12.27
CA GLU A 25 13.99 19.45 -11.01
C GLU A 25 13.44 18.03 -11.05
N LEU A 26 12.80 17.63 -12.16
CA LEU A 26 12.27 16.28 -12.31
C LEU A 26 13.39 15.23 -12.35
N GLU A 27 14.49 15.51 -13.05
CA GLU A 27 15.66 14.64 -13.11
C GLU A 27 16.34 14.51 -11.75
N TYR A 28 16.53 15.63 -11.05
CA TYR A 28 17.05 15.64 -9.68
C TYR A 28 16.17 14.75 -8.79
N ARG A 29 14.85 14.99 -8.76
CA ARG A 29 13.94 14.18 -7.94
C ARG A 29 13.93 12.72 -8.32
N GLU A 30 13.94 12.40 -9.61
CA GLU A 30 13.93 11.01 -10.08
C GLU A 30 15.21 10.29 -9.62
N LYS A 31 16.35 10.97 -9.66
CA LYS A 31 17.63 10.43 -9.16
C LYS A 31 17.57 10.18 -7.65
N PHE A 32 17.04 11.14 -6.87
CA PHE A 32 16.92 10.99 -5.42
C PHE A 32 15.89 9.94 -5.03
N GLU A 33 14.72 9.90 -5.67
CA GLU A 33 13.72 8.86 -5.47
C GLU A 33 14.30 7.48 -5.77
N LYS A 34 15.05 7.33 -6.88
CA LYS A 34 15.77 6.08 -7.20
C LYS A 34 16.81 5.71 -6.15
N SER A 35 17.50 6.68 -5.56
CA SER A 35 18.52 6.43 -4.52
C SER A 35 17.96 5.96 -3.19
N LEU A 36 16.65 6.14 -2.94
CA LEU A 36 15.99 5.63 -1.74
C LEU A 36 15.71 4.12 -1.84
N TYR A 37 15.67 3.57 -3.05
CA TYR A 37 15.51 2.13 -3.25
C TYR A 37 16.85 1.43 -3.05
N THR A 38 16.82 0.37 -2.26
CA THR A 38 17.98 -0.50 -2.05
C THR A 38 18.27 -1.40 -3.25
N GLY A 39 17.26 -1.60 -4.11
CA GLY A 39 17.32 -2.58 -5.21
C GLY A 39 17.36 -4.02 -4.73
N THR A 40 17.16 -4.26 -3.43
CA THR A 40 17.11 -5.61 -2.85
C THR A 40 15.68 -6.09 -2.75
N ASN A 41 15.50 -7.41 -2.82
CA ASN A 41 14.20 -8.03 -2.59
C ASN A 41 14.02 -8.29 -1.09
N PHE A 42 12.81 -8.10 -0.59
CA PHE A 42 12.44 -8.49 0.76
C PHE A 42 12.53 -10.01 0.97
N LYS A 43 12.91 -10.41 2.19
CA LYS A 43 13.10 -11.81 2.59
C LYS A 43 12.10 -12.23 3.66
N GLU A 44 11.93 -13.54 3.75
CA GLU A 44 11.08 -14.15 4.76
C GLU A 44 11.86 -14.33 6.06
N SER A 45 11.25 -13.95 7.19
CA SER A 45 11.84 -14.16 8.51
C SER A 45 11.67 -15.61 8.99
N PRO A 46 12.53 -16.10 9.91
CA PRO A 46 12.40 -17.44 10.47
C PRO A 46 11.04 -17.71 11.11
N GLU A 47 10.47 -16.71 11.80
CA GLU A 47 9.16 -16.79 12.46
C GLU A 47 8.05 -17.01 11.43
N VAL A 48 8.04 -16.21 10.36
CA VAL A 48 7.06 -16.34 9.26
C VAL A 48 7.19 -17.70 8.59
N LYS A 49 8.42 -18.16 8.35
CA LYS A 49 8.67 -19.47 7.73
C LYS A 49 8.20 -20.65 8.59
N SER A 50 8.27 -20.51 9.91
CA SER A 50 7.83 -21.55 10.85
C SER A 50 6.30 -21.64 10.98
N ASP A 51 5.58 -20.57 10.64
CA ASP A 51 4.12 -20.50 10.70
C ASP A 51 3.51 -20.79 9.31
N PRO A 52 2.75 -21.88 9.14
CA PRO A 52 2.21 -22.27 7.82
C PRO A 52 1.27 -21.22 7.20
N VAL A 53 0.53 -20.48 8.01
CA VAL A 53 -0.42 -19.46 7.54
C VAL A 53 0.34 -18.21 7.11
N ALA A 54 1.29 -17.76 7.93
CA ALA A 54 2.13 -16.61 7.62
C ALA A 54 3.01 -16.88 6.40
N HIS A 55 3.64 -18.06 6.32
CA HIS A 55 4.46 -18.49 5.17
C HIS A 55 3.67 -18.45 3.86
N LYS A 56 2.45 -19.00 3.87
CA LYS A 56 1.58 -18.99 2.69
C LYS A 56 1.25 -17.57 2.25
N GLU A 57 0.97 -16.67 3.18
CA GLU A 57 0.69 -15.26 2.87
C GLU A 57 1.94 -14.55 2.34
N PHE A 58 3.12 -14.81 2.91
CA PHE A 58 4.38 -14.27 2.41
C PHE A 58 4.64 -14.67 0.95
N LEU A 59 4.44 -15.95 0.62
CA LEU A 59 4.56 -16.43 -0.77
C LEU A 59 3.54 -15.79 -1.71
N ARG A 60 2.32 -15.50 -1.23
CA ARG A 60 1.31 -14.75 -1.99
C ARG A 60 1.80 -13.34 -2.29
N LEU A 61 2.26 -12.62 -1.27
CA LEU A 61 2.79 -11.25 -1.41
C LEU A 61 4.00 -11.19 -2.33
N LYS A 62 4.94 -12.14 -2.20
CA LYS A 62 6.10 -12.27 -3.10
C LYS A 62 5.71 -12.40 -4.57
N LYS A 63 4.61 -13.09 -4.88
CA LYS A 63 4.07 -13.17 -6.25
C LYS A 63 3.44 -11.86 -6.70
N LEU A 64 2.66 -11.21 -5.84
CA LEU A 64 1.97 -9.96 -6.16
C LEU A 64 2.93 -8.78 -6.40
N TYR A 65 3.99 -8.68 -5.59
CA TYR A 65 4.95 -7.59 -5.69
C TYR A 65 5.99 -7.75 -6.80
N LYS A 66 6.03 -8.89 -7.50
CA LYS A 66 7.00 -9.15 -8.58
C LYS A 66 7.05 -8.04 -9.64
N HIS A 67 5.93 -7.35 -9.86
CA HIS A 67 5.80 -6.28 -10.87
C HIS A 67 5.60 -4.89 -10.26
N ILE A 68 5.72 -4.74 -8.94
CA ILE A 68 5.49 -3.47 -8.24
C ILE A 68 6.84 -2.92 -7.78
N GLN A 69 7.32 -1.88 -8.46
CA GLN A 69 8.63 -1.25 -8.18
C GLN A 69 8.73 -0.53 -6.82
N TYR A 70 7.61 -0.37 -6.12
CA TYR A 70 7.55 0.39 -4.87
C TYR A 70 7.86 -0.42 -3.62
N VAL A 71 7.96 -1.74 -3.73
CA VAL A 71 8.20 -2.63 -2.61
C VAL A 71 9.58 -3.25 -2.74
N ASP A 72 10.45 -3.01 -1.77
CA ASP A 72 11.84 -3.50 -1.79
C ASP A 72 12.25 -4.08 -0.43
N GLY A 73 13.55 -4.33 -0.23
CA GLY A 73 14.08 -4.90 1.01
C GLY A 73 13.85 -4.04 2.26
N LEU A 74 13.62 -2.73 2.14
CA LEU A 74 13.29 -1.89 3.30
C LEU A 74 11.90 -2.22 3.86
N ASP A 75 11.00 -2.72 3.01
CA ASP A 75 9.65 -3.13 3.40
C ASP A 75 9.61 -4.54 4.03
N GLU A 76 10.75 -5.22 4.12
CA GLU A 76 10.84 -6.59 4.63
C GLU A 76 10.18 -6.74 6.00
N GLN A 77 10.49 -5.86 6.94
CA GLN A 77 9.98 -5.98 8.30
C GLN A 77 8.46 -5.81 8.37
N ILE A 78 7.91 -4.86 7.61
CA ILE A 78 6.47 -4.58 7.60
C ILE A 78 5.69 -5.69 6.88
N ILE A 79 6.27 -6.30 5.84
CA ILE A 79 5.69 -7.47 5.15
C ILE A 79 5.66 -8.68 6.09
N ASN A 80 6.77 -9.01 6.75
CA ASN A 80 6.80 -10.14 7.68
C ASN A 80 5.83 -9.94 8.85
N ARG A 81 5.74 -8.72 9.40
CA ARG A 81 4.78 -8.38 10.46
C ARG A 81 3.33 -8.55 9.99
N TYR A 82 3.01 -8.14 8.76
CA TYR A 82 1.70 -8.36 8.18
C TYR A 82 1.35 -9.85 8.10
N CYS A 83 2.26 -10.68 7.59
CA CYS A 83 2.06 -12.12 7.49
C CYS A 83 1.78 -12.77 8.86
N LEU A 84 2.53 -12.39 9.90
CA LEU A 84 2.30 -12.87 11.26
C LEU A 84 0.94 -12.42 11.81
N MET A 85 0.54 -11.17 11.57
CA MET A 85 -0.77 -10.70 12.03
C MET A 85 -1.94 -11.39 11.33
N VAL A 86 -1.81 -11.72 10.04
CA VAL A 86 -2.80 -12.54 9.32
C VAL A 86 -2.93 -13.92 9.95
N SER A 87 -1.80 -14.55 10.34
CA SER A 87 -1.85 -15.82 11.08
C SER A 87 -2.53 -15.66 12.44
N GLN A 88 -2.17 -14.62 13.19
CA GLN A 88 -2.77 -14.33 14.49
C GLN A 88 -4.29 -14.11 14.41
N GLU A 89 -4.76 -13.37 13.40
CA GLU A 89 -6.20 -13.18 13.15
C GLU A 89 -6.89 -14.53 12.95
N ARG A 90 -6.32 -15.40 12.12
CA ARG A 90 -6.87 -16.71 11.83
C ARG A 90 -6.91 -17.60 13.08
N SER A 91 -5.86 -17.57 13.89
CA SER A 91 -5.82 -18.28 15.17
C SER A 91 -6.91 -17.78 16.11
N LEU A 92 -7.07 -16.46 16.26
CA LEU A 92 -8.13 -15.87 17.10
C LEU A 92 -9.52 -16.28 16.63
N GLN A 93 -9.77 -16.27 15.32
CA GLN A 93 -11.05 -16.74 14.76
C GLN A 93 -11.32 -18.21 15.09
N GLN A 94 -10.31 -19.06 15.01
CA GLN A 94 -10.44 -20.49 15.36
C GLN A 94 -10.72 -20.68 16.85
N THR A 95 -10.00 -19.98 17.73
CA THR A 95 -10.25 -20.02 19.17
C THR A 95 -11.64 -19.52 19.53
N ILE A 96 -12.09 -18.42 18.91
CA ILE A 96 -13.47 -17.91 19.10
C ILE A 96 -14.49 -18.96 18.66
N LYS A 97 -14.26 -19.65 17.53
CA LYS A 97 -15.17 -20.70 17.06
C LYS A 97 -15.23 -21.88 18.04
N GLN A 98 -14.09 -22.31 18.57
CA GLN A 98 -14.03 -23.37 19.58
C GLN A 98 -14.77 -22.95 20.86
N LEU A 99 -14.49 -21.75 21.37
CA LEU A 99 -15.13 -21.24 22.57
C LEU A 99 -16.66 -21.11 22.43
N ASN A 100 -17.17 -20.72 21.26
CA ASN A 100 -18.61 -20.73 21.01
C ASN A 100 -19.20 -22.15 21.12
N SER A 101 -18.52 -23.16 20.57
CA SER A 101 -18.95 -24.55 20.73
C SER A 101 -18.91 -25.00 22.18
N ASP A 102 -17.89 -24.59 22.96
CA ASP A 102 -17.78 -24.93 24.38
C ASP A 102 -18.90 -24.28 25.20
N ILE A 103 -19.27 -23.02 24.87
CA ILE A 103 -20.40 -22.31 25.49
C ILE A 103 -21.72 -23.04 25.21
N GLU A 104 -21.94 -23.48 23.97
CA GLU A 104 -23.14 -24.23 23.59
C GLU A 104 -23.27 -25.54 24.38
N ASN A 105 -22.16 -26.23 24.62
CA ASN A 105 -22.11 -27.51 25.33
C ASN A 105 -22.03 -27.39 26.87
N ALA A 106 -21.85 -26.19 27.42
CA ALA A 106 -21.73 -26.01 28.86
C ALA A 106 -23.11 -26.04 29.54
N ASP A 107 -23.35 -27.02 30.42
CA ASP A 107 -24.62 -27.14 31.16
C ASP A 107 -24.71 -26.18 32.36
N ASP A 108 -23.57 -25.70 32.85
CA ASP A 108 -23.49 -24.82 34.02
C ASP A 108 -23.55 -23.34 33.62
N PHE A 109 -24.46 -22.61 34.27
CA PHE A 109 -24.73 -21.21 33.98
C PHE A 109 -23.55 -20.31 34.37
N GLU A 110 -22.88 -20.59 35.49
CA GLU A 110 -21.73 -19.79 35.93
C GLU A 110 -20.55 -19.93 34.97
N LYS A 111 -20.20 -21.16 34.58
CA LYS A 111 -19.18 -21.41 33.53
C LYS A 111 -19.53 -20.75 32.21
N ARG A 112 -20.80 -20.81 31.77
CA ARG A 112 -21.25 -20.10 30.56
C ARG A 112 -21.00 -18.60 30.67
N ALA A 113 -21.34 -17.98 31.80
CA ALA A 113 -21.15 -16.55 32.01
C ALA A 113 -19.66 -16.16 31.95
N GLU A 114 -18.76 -16.98 32.50
CA GLU A 114 -17.31 -16.76 32.40
C GLU A 114 -16.79 -16.90 30.97
N MET A 115 -17.23 -17.94 30.24
CA MET A 115 -16.87 -18.14 28.84
C MET A 115 -17.36 -17.00 27.95
N TYR A 116 -18.56 -16.45 28.19
CA TYR A 116 -19.04 -15.26 27.47
C TYR A 116 -18.16 -14.03 27.71
N LYS A 117 -17.65 -13.82 28.94
CA LYS A 117 -16.68 -12.73 29.22
C LYS A 117 -15.38 -12.93 28.45
N LEU A 118 -14.88 -14.16 28.39
CA LEU A 118 -13.69 -14.50 27.60
C LEU A 118 -13.92 -14.28 26.10
N LEU A 119 -15.08 -14.69 25.59
CA LEU A 119 -15.49 -14.49 24.20
C LEU A 119 -15.50 -13.00 23.85
N ALA A 120 -16.11 -12.16 24.69
CA ALA A 120 -16.11 -10.71 24.48
C ALA A 120 -14.68 -10.14 24.41
N SER A 121 -13.78 -10.58 25.30
CA SER A 121 -12.37 -10.17 25.27
C SER A 121 -11.66 -10.59 23.99
N LEU A 122 -11.85 -11.83 23.54
CA LEU A 122 -11.26 -12.34 22.30
C LEU A 122 -11.79 -11.61 21.07
N MET A 123 -13.09 -11.29 21.04
CA MET A 123 -13.69 -10.49 19.96
C MET A 123 -13.09 -9.09 19.90
N THR A 124 -12.84 -8.44 21.04
CA THR A 124 -12.15 -7.15 21.08
C THR A 124 -10.73 -7.25 20.51
N LYS A 125 -9.95 -8.27 20.92
CA LYS A 125 -8.60 -8.51 20.40
C LYS A 125 -8.60 -8.80 18.90
N LEU A 126 -9.58 -9.56 18.41
CA LEU A 126 -9.75 -9.83 16.98
C LEU A 126 -9.97 -8.54 16.19
N ASN A 127 -10.86 -7.66 16.66
CA ASN A 127 -11.13 -6.38 16.00
C ASN A 127 -9.90 -5.45 16.02
N GLN A 128 -9.19 -5.37 17.15
CA GLN A 128 -7.93 -4.62 17.23
C GLN A 128 -6.88 -5.15 16.24
N THR A 129 -6.77 -6.47 16.10
CA THR A 129 -5.86 -7.11 15.14
C THR A 129 -6.24 -6.75 13.71
N ARG A 130 -7.53 -6.79 13.36
CA ARG A 130 -8.04 -6.39 12.04
C ARG A 130 -7.79 -4.92 11.71
N ASP A 131 -7.96 -4.03 12.68
CA ASP A 131 -7.64 -2.60 12.50
C ASP A 131 -6.15 -2.37 12.23
N MET A 132 -5.28 -3.13 12.89
CA MET A 132 -3.83 -3.08 12.64
C MET A 132 -3.47 -3.65 11.26
N ILE A 133 -4.11 -4.75 10.85
CA ILE A 133 -3.96 -5.34 9.51
C ILE A 133 -4.34 -4.29 8.45
N LEU A 134 -5.51 -3.66 8.56
CA LEU A 134 -5.96 -2.64 7.60
C LEU A 134 -4.96 -1.48 7.46
N LYS A 135 -4.38 -1.02 8.59
CA LYS A 135 -3.34 0.02 8.58
C LYS A 135 -2.05 -0.42 7.89
N LEU A 136 -1.70 -1.70 7.92
CA LEU A 136 -0.57 -2.23 7.16
C LEU A 136 -0.93 -2.39 5.68
N GLU A 137 -2.15 -2.84 5.35
CA GLU A 137 -2.60 -2.99 3.97
C GLU A 137 -2.60 -1.68 3.20
N ASP A 138 -2.91 -0.56 3.86
CA ASP A 138 -2.82 0.77 3.29
C ASP A 138 -1.36 1.16 2.97
N ARG A 139 -0.40 0.78 3.83
CA ARG A 139 1.04 1.06 3.63
C ARG A 139 1.67 0.16 2.57
N LEU A 140 1.19 -1.08 2.50
CA LEU A 140 1.68 -2.12 1.60
C LEU A 140 0.99 -2.11 0.22
N PHE A 141 0.13 -1.13 -0.07
CA PHE A 141 -0.62 -1.05 -1.35
C PHE A 141 -1.51 -2.27 -1.63
N LEU A 142 -1.96 -2.96 -0.58
CA LEU A 142 -2.86 -4.10 -0.69
C LEU A 142 -4.31 -3.64 -0.84
N ASN A 143 -4.67 -2.51 -0.21
CA ASN A 143 -5.99 -1.91 -0.32
C ASN A 143 -6.20 -1.28 -1.72
N PRO A 144 -7.25 -1.69 -2.48
CA PRO A 144 -7.58 -1.12 -3.78
C PRO A 144 -7.74 0.41 -3.74
N THR A 145 -8.31 0.96 -2.68
CA THR A 145 -8.48 2.42 -2.55
C THR A 145 -7.15 3.13 -2.37
N ALA A 146 -6.20 2.54 -1.65
CA ALA A 146 -4.84 3.06 -1.54
C ALA A 146 -4.13 3.04 -2.90
N ARG A 147 -4.31 1.97 -3.68
CA ARG A 147 -3.79 1.87 -5.06
C ARG A 147 -4.42 2.91 -5.99
N VAL A 148 -5.75 3.04 -6.00
CA VAL A 148 -6.46 4.00 -6.86
C VAL A 148 -6.16 5.44 -6.46
N LYS A 149 -5.98 5.75 -5.17
CA LYS A 149 -5.52 7.07 -4.72
C LYS A 149 -4.10 7.42 -5.22
N ALA A 150 -3.27 6.40 -5.48
CA ALA A 150 -1.98 6.58 -6.12
C ALA A 150 -2.07 6.75 -7.65
N ILE A 151 -3.22 6.44 -8.27
CA ILE A 151 -3.46 6.67 -9.70
C ILE A 151 -3.81 8.16 -9.91
N PRO A 152 -3.15 8.82 -10.89
CA PRO A 152 -3.52 10.16 -11.36
C PRO A 152 -5.01 10.29 -11.65
N LYS A 153 -5.67 11.27 -11.03
CA LYS A 153 -7.13 11.47 -11.17
C LYS A 153 -7.58 12.06 -12.50
N LYS A 154 -6.64 12.59 -13.30
CA LYS A 154 -6.93 13.06 -14.65
C LYS A 154 -6.08 12.25 -15.61
N PRO A 155 -6.63 11.79 -16.76
CA PRO A 155 -5.79 11.31 -17.83
C PRO A 155 -4.74 12.38 -18.15
N PRO A 156 -3.52 11.99 -18.60
CA PRO A 156 -2.58 12.95 -19.13
C PRO A 156 -3.33 13.79 -20.15
N GLU A 157 -3.30 15.12 -19.96
CA GLU A 157 -3.78 16.04 -20.98
C GLU A 157 -2.79 15.90 -22.15
N ASP A 158 -2.99 14.88 -22.99
CA ASP A 158 -2.36 14.78 -24.30
C ASP A 158 -2.84 15.99 -25.08
N ASP A 159 -2.02 17.06 -25.09
CA ASP A 159 -2.08 18.15 -26.06
C ASP A 159 -3.50 18.62 -26.44
N ALA A 160 -4.44 18.63 -25.48
CA ALA A 160 -5.85 18.85 -25.75
C ALA A 160 -6.07 20.36 -25.95
N LYS A 161 -5.84 20.75 -27.21
CA LYS A 161 -5.88 22.07 -27.81
C LYS A 161 -4.77 22.98 -27.30
N LYS A 162 -3.60 22.90 -27.96
CA LYS A 162 -2.71 24.06 -28.09
C LYS A 162 -3.62 25.27 -28.34
N SER A 163 -3.63 26.23 -27.42
CA SER A 163 -4.38 27.49 -27.62
C SER A 163 -4.03 28.02 -29.03
N PRO A 164 -4.98 28.62 -29.78
CA PRO A 164 -4.68 29.23 -31.07
C PRO A 164 -3.43 30.14 -31.02
N MET A 165 -3.17 30.76 -29.86
CA MET A 165 -1.98 31.55 -29.60
C MET A 165 -0.67 30.73 -29.55
N ALA A 166 -0.70 29.53 -28.96
CA ALA A 166 0.47 28.64 -28.91
C ALA A 166 0.82 28.08 -30.30
N GLU A 167 -0.17 27.89 -31.16
CA GLU A 167 0.02 27.48 -32.56
C GLU A 167 0.51 28.67 -33.42
N PHE A 168 -0.02 29.87 -33.19
CA PHE A 168 0.45 31.12 -33.79
C PHE A 168 1.91 31.43 -33.48
N LEU A 169 2.34 31.30 -32.21
CA LEU A 169 3.72 31.54 -31.79
C LEU A 169 4.70 30.53 -32.41
N LYS A 170 4.30 29.27 -32.57
CA LYS A 170 5.11 28.27 -33.30
C LYS A 170 5.25 28.59 -34.78
N ARG A 171 4.19 29.05 -35.44
CA ARG A 171 4.26 29.53 -36.83
C ARG A 171 5.21 30.72 -36.98
N ARG A 172 5.23 31.63 -36.01
CA ARG A 172 6.13 32.79 -36.01
C ARG A 172 7.59 32.41 -35.72
N ALA A 173 7.82 31.44 -34.84
CA ALA A 173 9.16 30.96 -34.50
C ALA A 173 9.82 30.08 -35.60
N GLY A 174 9.03 29.46 -36.48
CA GLY A 174 9.53 28.70 -37.63
C GLY A 174 9.84 29.53 -38.88
N GLY A 175 9.47 30.82 -38.90
CA GLY A 175 9.77 31.75 -39.98
C GLY A 175 11.07 32.50 -39.72
N ASN A 176 12.20 31.81 -39.84
CA ASN A 176 13.51 32.46 -39.87
C ASN A 176 13.76 33.05 -41.26
N HIS A 177 14.34 34.25 -41.28
CA HIS A 177 15.35 34.68 -42.25
C HIS A 177 15.14 34.29 -43.73
N ALA A 178 14.59 35.22 -44.50
CA ALA A 178 15.01 35.43 -45.88
C ALA A 178 14.96 36.94 -46.18
N THR A 179 16.09 37.42 -46.70
CA THR A 179 16.49 38.80 -47.06
C THR A 179 16.74 39.77 -45.93
#